data_AF-A0A966W193-F1
#
_entry.id   AF-A0A966W193-F1
#
_cell.length_a   1.000
_cell.length_b   1.000
_cell.length_c   1.000
_cell.angle_alpha   90.00
_cell.angle_beta   90.00
_cell.angle_gamma   90.00
#
_symmetry.space_group_name_H-M   'P 1'
#
loop_
_entity.id
_entity.type
_entity.pdbx_description
1 polymer ?
#
loop_
_entity_poly.entity_id
_entity_poly.type
_entity_poly.pdbx_seq_one_letter_code
_entity_poly.pdbx_strand_id
1 'polypeptide(L)'
;MKHSAIRLILLYALCASVVHLLAADAPRVFRAGAATSNITPKLGTSINGNMSDGKATHIHDELHSRAIVLDDGTTKLALVVNDS
;
A
#
# COMPACT_ATOMS: atom_id res chain seq x y z
N MET A 1 19.07 -1.67 -55.36
CA MET A 1 18.78 -0.63 -54.34
C MET A 1 17.62 -1.02 -53.40
N LYS A 2 16.46 -1.49 -53.89
CA LYS A 2 15.27 -1.81 -53.05
C LYS A 2 15.49 -2.94 -52.02
N HIS A 3 16.22 -4.01 -52.36
CA HIS A 3 16.51 -5.11 -51.43
C HIS A 3 17.48 -4.76 -50.30
N SER A 4 18.34 -3.75 -50.49
CA SER A 4 19.28 -3.28 -49.45
C SER A 4 18.56 -2.48 -48.37
N ALA A 5 17.57 -1.66 -48.75
CA ALA A 5 16.73 -0.93 -47.81
C ALA A 5 15.85 -1.86 -46.95
N ILE A 6 15.28 -2.92 -47.54
CA ILE A 6 14.45 -3.90 -46.81
C ILE A 6 15.29 -4.64 -45.75
N ARG A 7 16.52 -5.04 -46.07
CA ARG A 7 17.41 -5.70 -45.11
C ARG A 7 17.78 -4.80 -43.94
N LEU A 8 18.00 -3.51 -44.19
CA LEU A 8 18.32 -2.54 -43.15
C LEU A 8 17.14 -2.32 -42.19
N ILE A 9 15.92 -2.23 -42.71
CA ILE A 9 14.69 -2.10 -41.91
C ILE A 9 14.47 -3.35 -41.05
N LEU A 10 14.64 -4.54 -41.62
CA LEU A 10 14.52 -5.80 -40.88
C LEU A 10 15.57 -5.92 -39.77
N LEU A 11 16.81 -5.51 -40.04
CA LEU A 11 17.87 -5.50 -39.04
C LEU A 11 17.57 -4.52 -37.90
N TYR A 12 17.05 -3.32 -38.21
CA TYR A 12 16.64 -2.34 -37.22
C TYR A 12 15.48 -2.84 -36.36
N ALA A 13 14.44 -3.42 -36.98
CA ALA A 13 13.30 -3.99 -36.27
C ALA A 13 13.72 -5.14 -35.35
N LEU A 14 14.61 -6.01 -35.81
CA LEU A 14 15.18 -7.08 -35.00
C LEU A 14 15.96 -6.50 -33.81
N CYS A 15 16.81 -5.51 -34.04
CA CYS A 15 17.59 -4.87 -32.98
C CYS A 15 16.68 -4.20 -31.93
N ALA A 16 15.65 -3.46 -32.35
CA ALA A 16 14.68 -2.82 -31.47
C ALA A 16 13.88 -3.85 -30.62
N SER A 17 13.54 -4.99 -31.20
CA SER A 17 12.85 -6.07 -30.48
C SER A 17 13.72 -6.70 -29.38
N VAL A 18 15.01 -6.91 -29.68
CA VAL A 18 15.99 -7.44 -28.72
C VAL A 18 16.19 -6.46 -27.56
N VAL A 19 16.25 -5.15 -27.84
CA VAL A 19 16.36 -4.12 -26.79
C VAL A 19 15.14 -4.12 -25.87
N HIS A 20 13.93 -4.28 -26.41
CA HIS A 20 12.71 -4.39 -25.58
C HIS A 20 12.71 -5.63 -24.69
N LEU A 21 13.19 -6.78 -25.20
CA LEU A 21 13.30 -8.02 -24.43
C LEU A 21 14.34 -7.95 -23.31
N LEU A 22 15.37 -7.11 -23.46
CA LEU A 22 16.45 -6.94 -22.48
C LEU A 22 16.18 -5.81 -21.47
N ALA A 23 15.08 -5.06 -21.63
CA ALA A 23 14.68 -4.05 -20.67
C ALA A 23 14.25 -4.73 -19.36
N ALA A 24 15.10 -4.64 -18.34
CA ALA A 24 14.76 -5.10 -17.00
C ALA A 24 13.72 -4.16 -16.38
N ASP A 25 12.71 -4.73 -15.71
CA ASP A 25 11.78 -3.95 -14.91
C ASP A 25 12.54 -3.24 -13.79
N ALA A 26 12.08 -2.04 -13.41
CA ALA A 26 12.71 -1.32 -12.31
C ALA A 26 12.65 -2.19 -11.03
N PRO A 27 13.72 -2.22 -10.20
CA PRO A 27 13.71 -3.04 -9.01
C PRO A 27 12.56 -2.61 -8.10
N ARG A 28 11.67 -3.55 -7.79
CA ARG A 28 10.58 -3.33 -6.85
C ARG A 28 11.15 -3.19 -5.45
N VAL A 29 10.94 -2.04 -4.84
CA VAL A 29 11.42 -1.73 -3.49
C VAL A 29 10.28 -1.94 -2.52
N PHE A 30 10.47 -2.87 -1.59
CA PHE A 30 9.53 -3.04 -0.49
C PHE A 30 9.61 -1.85 0.47
N ARG A 31 8.46 -1.26 0.80
CA ARG A 31 8.34 -0.14 1.75
C ARG A 31 7.36 -0.54 2.84
N ALA A 32 7.68 -0.13 4.07
CA ALA A 32 6.81 -0.30 5.21
C ALA A 32 6.68 1.02 5.97
N GLY A 33 5.48 1.30 6.48
CA GLY A 33 5.19 2.43 7.35
C GLY A 33 4.35 1.98 8.54
N ALA A 34 4.52 2.65 9.67
CA ALA A 34 3.72 2.44 10.86
C ALA A 34 3.16 3.79 11.34
N ALA A 35 1.92 3.78 11.81
CA ALA A 35 1.27 4.96 12.35
C ALA A 35 0.36 4.58 13.51
N THR A 36 0.12 5.53 14.41
CA THR A 36 -0.90 5.42 15.45
C THR A 36 -1.74 6.68 15.49
N SER A 37 -3.02 6.53 15.82
CA SER A 37 -3.94 7.63 16.05
C SER A 37 -4.70 7.36 17.34
N ASN A 38 -4.79 8.37 18.20
CA ASN A 38 -5.71 8.34 19.32
C ASN A 38 -7.15 8.37 18.77
N ILE A 39 -7.98 7.48 19.27
CA ILE A 39 -9.40 7.28 18.91
C ILE A 39 -10.31 7.31 20.13
N THR A 40 -9.82 7.82 21.26
CA THR A 40 -10.56 7.91 22.51
C THR A 40 -11.87 8.66 22.29
N PRO A 41 -13.04 8.02 22.50
CA PRO A 41 -14.32 8.69 22.36
C PRO A 41 -14.48 9.82 23.38
N LYS A 42 -15.37 10.76 23.09
CA LYS A 42 -15.73 11.78 24.07
C LYS A 42 -16.42 11.14 25.28
N LEU A 43 -16.21 11.70 26.46
CA LEU A 43 -17.01 11.37 27.64
C LEU A 43 -18.51 11.55 27.35
N GLY A 44 -19.34 10.72 27.96
CA GLY A 44 -20.77 10.61 27.69
C GLY A 44 -21.13 9.63 26.57
N THR A 45 -20.15 9.07 25.85
CA THR A 45 -20.38 8.03 24.84
C THR A 45 -20.78 6.70 25.50
N SER A 46 -21.70 5.96 24.88
CA SER A 46 -22.07 4.60 25.30
C SER A 46 -20.91 3.63 25.18
N ILE A 47 -20.67 2.84 26.22
CA ILE A 47 -19.70 1.75 26.23
C ILE A 47 -20.30 0.52 25.54
N ASN A 48 -19.59 -0.04 24.57
CA ASN A 48 -19.98 -1.27 23.89
C ASN A 48 -19.61 -2.52 24.70
N GLY A 49 -20.29 -3.65 24.44
CA GLY A 49 -19.95 -4.96 25.01
C GLY A 49 -20.59 -5.32 26.36
N ASN A 50 -21.16 -4.35 27.09
CA ASN A 50 -21.71 -4.58 28.43
C ASN A 50 -23.17 -5.08 28.49
N MET A 51 -23.80 -5.35 27.33
CA MET A 51 -25.22 -5.78 27.20
C MET A 51 -26.25 -4.87 27.89
N SER A 52 -25.83 -3.68 28.29
CA SER A 52 -26.58 -2.62 28.96
C SER A 52 -25.92 -1.28 28.63
N ASP A 53 -26.69 -0.19 28.56
CA ASP A 53 -26.14 1.13 28.25
C ASP A 53 -25.49 1.75 29.49
N GLY A 54 -24.18 1.95 29.43
CA GLY A 54 -23.41 2.73 30.39
C GLY A 54 -22.61 3.80 29.65
N LYS A 55 -22.63 5.05 30.14
CA LYS A 55 -21.87 6.14 29.52
C LYS A 55 -20.48 6.26 30.14
N ALA A 56 -19.47 6.51 29.31
CA ALA A 56 -18.12 6.78 29.77
C ALA A 56 -18.06 8.09 30.57
N THR A 57 -17.68 8.01 31.84
CA THR A 57 -17.57 9.18 32.74
C THR A 57 -16.12 9.59 33.02
N HIS A 58 -15.17 8.71 32.70
CA HIS A 58 -13.74 8.93 32.90
C HIS A 58 -12.92 8.21 31.82
N ILE A 59 -11.75 8.76 31.47
CA ILE A 59 -10.76 8.16 30.57
C ILE A 59 -9.59 7.73 31.43
N HIS A 60 -9.38 6.42 31.60
CA HIS A 60 -8.23 5.88 32.32
C HIS A 60 -6.95 5.95 31.48
N ASP A 61 -7.07 5.61 30.21
CA ASP A 61 -6.03 5.61 29.20
C ASP A 61 -6.62 5.89 27.82
N GLU A 62 -5.76 6.31 26.89
CA GLU A 62 -6.17 6.64 25.53
C GLU A 62 -6.28 5.39 24.65
N LEU A 63 -7.42 5.24 23.98
CA LEU A 63 -7.62 4.22 22.97
C LEU A 63 -6.90 4.60 21.68
N HIS A 64 -6.29 3.63 21.00
CA HIS A 64 -5.57 3.87 19.76
C HIS A 64 -6.01 2.96 18.61
N SER A 65 -6.02 3.53 17.40
CA SER A 65 -5.83 2.74 16.19
C SER A 65 -4.33 2.65 15.89
N ARG A 66 -3.86 1.46 15.55
CA ARG A 66 -2.46 1.20 15.20
C ARG A 66 -2.42 0.54 13.84
N ALA A 67 -1.71 1.17 12.90
CA ALA A 67 -1.66 0.76 11.53
C ALA A 67 -0.24 0.40 11.10
N ILE A 68 -0.13 -0.67 10.32
CA ILE A 68 1.05 -0.95 9.49
C ILE A 68 0.61 -0.95 8.02
N VAL A 69 1.42 -0.32 7.17
CA VAL A 69 1.20 -0.25 5.72
C VAL A 69 2.40 -0.86 5.04
N LEU A 70 2.15 -1.80 4.13
CA LEU A 70 3.16 -2.55 3.38
C LEU A 70 2.94 -2.28 1.89
N ASP A 71 4.02 -2.05 1.15
CA ASP A 71 4.01 -1.75 -0.28
C ASP A 71 5.15 -2.50 -0.96
N ASP A 72 4.84 -3.45 -1.86
CA ASP A 72 5.84 -4.21 -2.62
C ASP A 72 6.18 -3.57 -3.98
N GLY A 73 5.68 -2.35 -4.24
CA GLY A 73 5.80 -1.67 -5.53
C GLY A 73 4.72 -2.05 -6.54
N THR A 74 3.82 -2.97 -6.21
CA THR A 74 2.65 -3.37 -7.04
C THR A 74 1.36 -3.36 -6.24
N THR A 75 1.39 -3.90 -5.03
CA THR A 75 0.28 -4.02 -4.09
C THR A 75 0.58 -3.21 -2.83
N LYS A 76 -0.42 -2.47 -2.37
CA LYS A 76 -0.37 -1.79 -1.07
C LYS A 76 -1.41 -2.42 -0.13
N LEU A 77 -0.97 -2.84 1.05
CA LEU A 77 -1.80 -3.43 2.10
C LEU A 77 -1.72 -2.58 3.36
N ALA A 78 -2.86 -2.31 4.00
CA ALA A 78 -2.93 -1.70 5.32
C ALA A 78 -3.63 -2.64 6.30
N LEU A 79 -2.99 -2.86 7.45
CA LEU A 79 -3.54 -3.63 8.57
C LEU A 79 -3.70 -2.67 9.74
N VAL A 80 -4.91 -2.59 10.29
CA VAL A 80 -5.23 -1.69 11.42
C VAL A 80 -5.82 -2.51 12.56
N VAL A 81 -5.24 -2.34 13.74
CA VAL A 81 -5.77 -2.88 15.00
C VAL A 81 -6.37 -1.71 15.77
N ASN A 82 -7.53 -1.95 16.38
CA ASN A 82 -8.26 -0.95 17.13
C ASN A 82 -8.42 -1.42 18.58
N ASP A 83 -8.05 -0.57 19.52
CA ASP A 83 -8.40 -0.76 20.93
C ASP A 83 -9.92 -0.53 21.12
N SER A 84 -10.50 -1.09 22.19
CA SER A 84 -11.93 -1.03 22.51
C SER A 84 -12.17 -0.70 23.98
#